data_AF-A0A8S2SH44-F1
#
_entry.id   AF-A0A8S2SH44-F1
#
_cell.length_a   1.000
_cell.length_b   1.000
_cell.length_c   1.000
_cell.angle_alpha   90.00
_cell.angle_beta   90.00
_cell.angle_gamma   90.00
#
_symmetry.space_group_name_H-M   'P 1'
#
loop_
_entity.id
_entity.type
_entity.pdbx_description
1 polymer ?
#
loop_
_entity_poly.entity_id
_entity_poly.type
_entity_poly.pdbx_seq_one_letter_code
_entity_poly.pdbx_strand_id
1 'polypeptide(L)'
;APLPKTTAVTYEQFLAVQHGWTRNQLTSYLNNNPGEIFLQLSVSPGLFVQDVDYTNTNPNVTVGFSFRNNALVSKTQHGFKEKKFPITKAQYDLIQVGMTRDKVKTIVDNEGQLLGEGESDTHMVQYNGSGTGWERAVGPTVRIDFLLGKVYSKGANWFND
;
A
#
# COMPACT_ATOMS: atom_id res chain seq x y z
N ALA A 1 -22.53 20.05 15.31
CA ALA A 1 -21.66 19.18 16.14
C ALA A 1 -20.29 19.11 15.46
N PRO A 2 -19.16 19.11 16.19
CA PRO A 2 -17.90 18.73 15.56
C PRO A 2 -18.08 17.33 14.97
N LEU A 3 -17.64 17.15 13.72
CA LEU A 3 -17.64 15.83 13.09
C LEU A 3 -16.95 14.86 14.07
N PRO A 4 -17.51 13.66 14.30
CA PRO A 4 -16.87 12.68 15.16
C PRO A 4 -15.43 12.51 14.66
N LYS A 5 -14.46 12.64 15.57
CA LYS A 5 -13.04 12.40 15.27
C LYS A 5 -12.94 11.01 14.67
N THR A 6 -12.77 10.93 13.35
CA THR A 6 -12.46 9.69 12.66
C THR A 6 -11.23 9.12 13.35
N THR A 7 -11.36 7.91 13.90
CA THR A 7 -10.19 7.26 14.50
C THR A 7 -9.23 6.95 13.37
N ALA A 8 -8.01 7.47 13.51
CA ALA A 8 -6.88 7.21 12.64
C ALA A 8 -6.73 5.70 12.37
N VAL A 9 -6.64 5.31 11.10
CA VAL A 9 -6.24 3.94 10.73
C VAL A 9 -4.73 3.81 10.95
N THR A 10 -4.27 2.82 11.71
CA THR A 10 -2.82 2.58 11.87
C THR A 10 -2.28 1.73 10.72
N TYR A 11 -0.95 1.72 10.54
CA TYR A 11 -0.36 0.85 9.53
C TYR A 11 -0.59 -0.63 9.85
N GLU A 12 -0.54 -1.03 11.12
CA GLU A 12 -0.85 -2.41 11.54
C GLU A 12 -2.28 -2.79 11.19
N GLN A 13 -3.24 -1.89 11.42
CA GLN A 13 -4.63 -2.12 11.01
C GLN A 13 -4.74 -2.29 9.50
N PHE A 14 -4.07 -1.43 8.71
CA PHE A 14 -4.02 -1.57 7.26
C PHE A 14 -3.44 -2.94 6.81
N LEU A 15 -2.33 -3.37 7.43
CA LEU A 15 -1.72 -4.66 7.12
C LEU A 15 -2.66 -5.84 7.40
N ALA A 16 -3.38 -5.79 8.51
CA ALA A 16 -4.25 -6.86 8.99
C ALA A 16 -5.56 -7.02 8.20
N VAL A 17 -6.00 -6.00 7.46
CA VAL A 17 -7.19 -6.10 6.60
C VAL A 17 -6.94 -7.09 5.47
N GLN A 18 -7.89 -8.01 5.28
CA GLN A 18 -7.80 -9.10 4.31
C GLN A 18 -8.82 -8.95 3.18
N HIS A 19 -8.46 -9.46 2.00
CA HIS A 19 -9.40 -9.64 0.90
C HIS A 19 -10.63 -10.45 1.32
N GLY A 20 -11.78 -10.12 0.73
CA GLY A 20 -13.06 -10.78 1.02
C GLY A 20 -13.80 -10.23 2.24
N TRP A 21 -13.17 -9.38 3.07
CA TRP A 21 -13.88 -8.70 4.15
C TRP A 21 -15.02 -7.85 3.60
N THR A 22 -16.16 -7.90 4.29
CA THR A 22 -17.31 -7.05 3.99
C THR A 22 -17.10 -5.63 4.50
N ARG A 23 -17.89 -4.69 3.97
CA ARG A 23 -17.88 -3.30 4.45
C ARG A 23 -18.09 -3.20 5.96
N ASN A 24 -19.01 -4.03 6.50
CA ASN A 24 -19.31 -4.07 7.93
C ASN A 24 -18.15 -4.63 8.75
N GLN A 25 -17.51 -5.72 8.29
CA GLN A 25 -16.32 -6.27 8.96
C GLN A 25 -15.19 -5.25 9.02
N LEU A 26 -14.93 -4.54 7.91
CA LEU A 26 -13.92 -3.48 7.89
C LEU A 26 -14.26 -2.36 8.87
N THR A 27 -15.49 -1.84 8.85
CA THR A 27 -15.93 -0.77 9.76
C THR A 27 -15.76 -1.17 11.22
N SER A 28 -16.24 -2.36 11.60
CA SER A 28 -16.11 -2.85 12.98
C SER A 28 -14.65 -3.01 13.40
N TYR A 29 -13.79 -3.54 12.52
CA TYR A 29 -12.37 -3.68 12.80
C TYR A 29 -11.65 -2.33 12.97
N LEU A 30 -12.02 -1.34 12.16
CA LEU A 30 -11.46 0.02 12.22
C LEU A 30 -12.16 0.91 13.26
N ASN A 31 -12.43 0.38 14.45
CA ASN A 31 -13.01 1.10 15.57
C ASN A 31 -14.38 1.73 15.25
N ASN A 32 -15.22 1.02 14.50
CA ASN A 32 -16.50 1.50 13.99
C ASN A 32 -16.38 2.77 13.11
N ASN A 33 -15.23 2.99 12.49
CA ASN A 33 -15.02 4.08 11.53
C ASN A 33 -15.50 3.65 10.12
N PRO A 34 -16.58 4.26 9.60
CA PRO A 34 -17.13 3.93 8.29
C PRO A 34 -16.37 4.58 7.13
N GLY A 35 -15.28 5.31 7.38
CA GLY A 35 -14.54 6.04 6.35
C GLY A 35 -15.43 7.01 5.56
N GLU A 36 -14.91 7.48 4.44
CA GLU A 36 -15.63 8.32 3.47
C GLU A 36 -15.78 7.55 2.16
N ILE A 37 -16.99 7.44 1.64
CA ILE A 37 -17.22 6.84 0.32
C ILE A 37 -16.80 7.86 -0.73
N PHE A 38 -15.70 7.58 -1.44
CA PHE A 38 -15.20 8.41 -2.53
C PHE A 38 -15.87 8.06 -3.86
N LEU A 39 -16.16 6.76 -4.07
CA LEU A 39 -16.79 6.27 -5.29
C LEU A 39 -17.83 5.20 -4.95
N GLN A 40 -18.97 5.23 -5.64
CA GLN A 40 -19.97 4.17 -5.59
C GLN A 40 -20.68 4.05 -6.94
N LEU A 41 -20.60 2.88 -7.55
CA LEU A 41 -21.10 2.63 -8.90
C LEU A 41 -21.79 1.27 -9.02
N SER A 42 -22.88 1.23 -9.79
CA SER A 42 -23.43 0.01 -10.37
C SER A 42 -22.97 -0.07 -11.81
N VAL A 43 -22.02 -0.96 -12.10
CA VAL A 43 -21.37 -1.06 -13.42
C VAL A 43 -22.23 -1.88 -14.38
N SER A 44 -22.84 -2.96 -13.86
CA SER A 44 -23.76 -3.82 -14.59
C SER A 44 -24.69 -4.53 -13.59
N PRO A 45 -25.76 -5.22 -14.04
CA PRO A 45 -26.55 -6.06 -13.15
C PRO A 45 -25.63 -7.04 -12.39
N GLY A 46 -25.68 -6.99 -11.06
CA GLY A 46 -24.86 -7.84 -10.18
C GLY A 46 -23.38 -7.44 -10.05
N LEU A 47 -22.96 -6.28 -10.58
CA LEU A 47 -21.62 -5.73 -10.38
C LEU A 47 -21.70 -4.33 -9.75
N PHE A 48 -21.40 -4.30 -8.46
CA PHE A 48 -21.34 -3.09 -7.67
C PHE A 48 -19.90 -2.83 -7.20
N VAL A 49 -19.43 -1.60 -7.34
CA VAL A 49 -18.10 -1.17 -6.92
C VAL A 49 -18.25 0.00 -5.94
N GLN A 50 -17.47 -0.04 -4.86
CA GLN A 50 -17.40 1.04 -3.88
C GLN A 50 -15.95 1.24 -3.43
N ASP A 51 -15.48 2.48 -3.46
CA ASP A 51 -14.19 2.87 -2.88
C ASP A 51 -14.41 3.73 -1.65
N VAL A 52 -13.67 3.42 -0.61
CA VAL A 52 -13.74 4.10 0.69
C VAL A 52 -12.36 4.55 1.10
N ASP A 53 -12.25 5.85 1.37
CA ASP A 53 -11.05 6.48 1.86
C ASP A 53 -11.13 6.77 3.36
N TYR A 54 -9.97 6.72 3.99
CA TYR A 54 -9.76 7.06 5.38
C TYR A 54 -8.66 8.12 5.44
N THR A 55 -9.05 9.34 5.80
CA THR A 55 -8.10 10.40 6.14
C THR A 55 -7.65 10.22 7.59
N ASN A 56 -6.35 10.40 7.82
CA ASN A 56 -5.75 10.24 9.13
C ASN A 56 -5.57 11.59 9.84
N THR A 57 -5.21 11.56 11.13
CA THR A 57 -4.84 12.78 11.86
C THR A 57 -3.59 13.44 11.26
N ASN A 58 -2.69 12.64 10.68
CA ASN A 58 -1.68 13.13 9.76
C ASN A 58 -2.31 13.30 8.37
N PRO A 59 -2.46 14.53 7.86
CA PRO A 59 -3.12 14.79 6.57
C PRO A 59 -2.37 14.22 5.36
N ASN A 60 -1.11 13.81 5.53
CA ASN A 60 -0.34 13.15 4.47
C ASN A 60 -0.60 11.64 4.39
N VAL A 61 -1.35 11.08 5.35
CA VAL A 61 -1.69 9.66 5.36
C VAL A 61 -3.11 9.47 4.85
N THR A 62 -3.23 8.70 3.78
CA THR A 62 -4.51 8.24 3.23
C THR A 62 -4.49 6.74 3.12
N VAL A 63 -5.63 6.11 3.41
CA VAL A 63 -5.83 4.67 3.25
C VAL A 63 -7.11 4.45 2.46
N GLY A 64 -7.00 3.73 1.35
CA GLY A 64 -8.12 3.41 0.47
C GLY A 64 -8.44 1.93 0.49
N PHE A 65 -9.72 1.60 0.44
CA PHE A 65 -10.20 0.23 0.28
C PHE A 65 -11.26 0.17 -0.81
N SER A 66 -11.07 -0.74 -1.77
CA SER A 66 -12.03 -0.98 -2.85
C SER A 66 -12.81 -2.24 -2.58
N PHE A 67 -14.11 -2.19 -2.86
CA PHE A 67 -15.05 -3.28 -2.70
C PHE A 67 -15.70 -3.61 -4.03
N ARG A 68 -15.86 -4.90 -4.29
CA ARG A 68 -16.71 -5.42 -5.36
C ARG A 68 -17.78 -6.31 -4.75
N ASN A 69 -19.05 -6.03 -5.02
CA ASN A 69 -20.18 -6.78 -4.47
C ASN A 69 -20.08 -6.97 -2.94
N ASN A 70 -19.70 -5.91 -2.23
CA ASN A 70 -19.48 -5.90 -0.78
C ASN A 70 -18.36 -6.84 -0.27
N ALA A 71 -17.43 -7.26 -1.12
CA ALA A 71 -16.22 -7.96 -0.73
C ALA A 71 -15.00 -7.07 -1.02
N LEU A 72 -14.08 -6.95 -0.07
CA LEU A 72 -12.85 -6.17 -0.24
C LEU A 72 -11.94 -6.81 -1.27
N VAL A 73 -11.60 -6.06 -2.31
CA VAL A 73 -10.83 -6.52 -3.47
C VAL A 73 -9.50 -5.82 -3.62
N SER A 74 -9.30 -4.66 -2.99
CA SER A 74 -8.04 -3.94 -3.02
C SER A 74 -7.88 -3.07 -1.78
N LYS A 75 -6.63 -2.87 -1.37
CA LYS A 75 -6.25 -1.90 -0.34
C LYS A 75 -5.02 -1.12 -0.78
N THR A 76 -5.00 0.17 -0.51
CA THR A 76 -3.87 1.06 -0.80
C THR A 76 -3.63 1.98 0.39
N GLN A 77 -2.38 2.41 0.55
CA GLN A 77 -2.03 3.46 1.49
C GLN A 77 -1.00 4.39 0.89
N HIS A 78 -1.02 5.63 1.37
CA HIS A 78 0.04 6.59 1.16
C HIS A 78 0.43 7.22 2.50
N GLY A 79 1.71 7.58 2.64
CA GLY A 79 2.18 8.48 3.69
C GLY A 79 2.51 7.86 5.04
N PHE A 80 2.25 6.56 5.29
CA PHE A 80 2.78 5.91 6.50
C PHE A 80 4.31 5.95 6.50
N LYS A 81 4.93 6.31 7.63
CA LYS A 81 6.40 6.42 7.79
C LYS A 81 6.95 5.53 8.91
N GLU A 82 6.19 4.52 9.32
CA GLU A 82 6.40 3.84 10.59
C GLU A 82 7.64 2.93 10.63
N LYS A 83 8.12 2.46 9.48
CA LYS A 83 9.30 1.58 9.39
C LYS A 83 10.23 1.99 8.26
N LYS A 84 11.53 1.89 8.52
CA LYS A 84 12.57 2.02 7.49
C LYS A 84 12.85 0.64 6.90
N PHE A 85 12.66 0.52 5.60
CA PHE A 85 12.93 -0.69 4.83
C PHE A 85 14.11 -0.41 3.90
N PRO A 86 15.36 -0.50 4.38
CA PRO A 86 16.51 -0.07 3.61
C PRO A 86 16.71 -0.95 2.37
N ILE A 87 17.18 -0.33 1.29
CA ILE A 87 17.72 -1.01 0.12
C ILE A 87 18.91 -0.23 -0.42
N THR A 88 19.98 -0.93 -0.80
CA THR A 88 21.15 -0.33 -1.46
C THR A 88 20.97 -0.29 -2.97
N LYS A 89 21.71 0.58 -3.67
CA LYS A 89 21.76 0.56 -5.15
C LYS A 89 22.22 -0.80 -5.68
N ALA A 90 23.23 -1.41 -5.07
CA ALA A 90 23.71 -2.73 -5.46
C ALA A 90 22.63 -3.82 -5.35
N GLN A 91 21.88 -3.86 -4.24
CA GLN A 91 20.74 -4.77 -4.09
C GLN A 91 19.64 -4.48 -5.11
N TYR A 92 19.32 -3.21 -5.33
CA TYR A 92 18.36 -2.80 -6.35
C TYR A 92 18.78 -3.30 -7.73
N ASP A 93 20.03 -3.11 -8.14
CA ASP A 93 20.54 -3.48 -9.47
C ASP A 93 20.48 -5.00 -9.71
N LEU A 94 20.51 -5.82 -8.64
CA LEU A 94 20.32 -7.28 -8.73
C LEU A 94 18.87 -7.68 -9.00
N ILE A 95 17.88 -6.85 -8.67
CA ILE A 95 16.47 -7.18 -8.86
C ILE A 95 16.07 -7.01 -10.32
N GLN A 96 15.47 -8.05 -10.91
CA GLN A 96 15.04 -8.05 -12.30
C GLN A 96 13.54 -8.34 -12.43
N VAL A 97 12.93 -7.87 -13.53
CA VAL A 97 11.58 -8.27 -13.93
C VAL A 97 11.49 -9.79 -14.02
N GLY A 98 10.38 -10.34 -13.53
CA GLY A 98 10.13 -11.78 -13.47
C GLY A 98 10.65 -12.49 -12.21
N MET A 99 11.47 -11.84 -11.37
CA MET A 99 11.86 -12.41 -10.07
C MET A 99 10.66 -12.58 -9.14
N THR A 100 10.66 -13.62 -8.32
CA THR A 100 9.61 -13.83 -7.32
C THR A 100 9.81 -12.90 -6.11
N ARG A 101 8.73 -12.66 -5.36
CA ARG A 101 8.79 -11.94 -4.08
C ARG A 101 9.84 -12.50 -3.13
N ASP A 102 9.94 -13.82 -3.00
CA ASP A 102 10.93 -14.47 -2.14
C ASP A 102 12.37 -14.18 -2.58
N LYS A 103 12.65 -14.20 -3.88
CA LYS A 103 13.99 -13.85 -4.40
C LYS A 103 14.34 -12.40 -4.10
N VAL A 104 13.39 -11.49 -4.26
CA VAL A 104 13.59 -10.07 -3.91
C VAL A 104 13.85 -9.92 -2.41
N LYS A 105 13.07 -10.59 -1.56
CA LYS A 105 13.27 -10.62 -0.11
C LYS A 105 14.66 -11.13 0.27
N THR A 106 15.16 -12.18 -0.40
CA THR A 106 16.53 -12.69 -0.18
C THR A 106 17.61 -11.68 -0.57
N ILE A 107 17.42 -10.94 -1.67
CA ILE A 107 18.38 -9.91 -2.11
C ILE A 107 18.42 -8.72 -1.14
N VAL A 108 17.24 -8.25 -0.72
CA VAL A 108 17.09 -7.00 0.03
C VAL A 108 17.14 -7.22 1.55
N ASP A 109 16.92 -8.44 2.00
CA ASP A 109 16.83 -8.86 3.41
C ASP A 109 15.69 -8.17 4.19
N ASN A 110 14.61 -7.79 3.50
CA ASN A 110 13.35 -7.36 4.09
C ASN A 110 12.21 -7.35 3.03
N GLU A 111 10.97 -7.23 3.50
CA GLU A 111 9.78 -7.30 2.63
C GLU A 111 9.37 -5.96 2.00
N GLY A 112 9.99 -4.85 2.42
CA GLY A 112 9.53 -3.52 2.07
C GLY A 112 8.24 -3.11 2.80
N GLN A 113 7.88 -1.85 2.66
CA GLN A 113 6.62 -1.30 3.13
C GLN A 113 5.53 -1.61 2.11
N LEU A 114 4.50 -2.37 2.50
CA LEU A 114 3.30 -2.55 1.70
C LEU A 114 2.65 -1.18 1.41
N LEU A 115 2.56 -0.81 0.13
CA LEU A 115 1.80 0.33 -0.37
C LEU A 115 0.39 -0.07 -0.78
N GLY A 116 0.21 -1.29 -1.24
CA GLY A 116 -1.11 -1.81 -1.57
C GLY A 116 -1.07 -3.17 -2.22
N GLU A 117 -2.23 -3.81 -2.25
CA GLU A 117 -2.46 -5.09 -2.90
C GLU A 117 -3.90 -5.15 -3.39
N GLY A 118 -4.11 -5.88 -4.47
CA GLY A 118 -5.38 -5.88 -5.19
C GLY A 118 -5.67 -7.20 -5.88
N GLU A 119 -6.90 -7.33 -6.36
CA GLU A 119 -7.30 -8.39 -7.28
C GLU A 119 -6.31 -8.52 -8.44
N SER A 120 -6.12 -9.75 -8.92
CA SER A 120 -5.06 -10.16 -9.86
C SER A 120 -3.67 -10.34 -9.25
N ASP A 121 -3.58 -10.53 -7.93
CA ASP A 121 -2.31 -10.76 -7.22
C ASP A 121 -1.30 -9.63 -7.49
N THR A 122 -1.82 -8.40 -7.45
CA THR A 122 -0.98 -7.20 -7.46
C THR A 122 -0.48 -6.93 -6.06
N HIS A 123 0.80 -6.63 -5.92
CA HIS A 123 1.40 -6.34 -4.62
C HIS A 123 2.48 -5.28 -4.81
N MET A 124 2.35 -4.16 -4.13
CA MET A 124 3.19 -2.97 -4.35
C MET A 124 3.95 -2.67 -3.06
N VAL A 125 5.28 -2.62 -3.13
CA VAL A 125 6.11 -2.34 -1.96
C VAL A 125 7.05 -1.17 -2.20
N GLN A 126 7.37 -0.47 -1.12
CA GLN A 126 8.33 0.62 -1.11
C GLN A 126 9.48 0.32 -0.15
N TYR A 127 10.68 0.64 -0.57
CA TYR A 127 11.89 0.63 0.24
C TYR A 127 12.44 2.05 0.35
N ASN A 128 13.19 2.29 1.41
CA ASN A 128 13.99 3.50 1.59
C ASN A 128 15.39 3.24 1.05
N GLY A 129 15.79 3.98 0.01
CA GLY A 129 17.14 3.93 -0.48
C GLY A 129 18.16 4.39 0.58
N SER A 130 19.30 3.72 0.65
CA SER A 130 20.46 4.18 1.42
C SER A 130 21.32 5.13 0.57
N GLY A 131 21.16 6.45 0.72
CA GLY A 131 22.08 7.46 0.17
C GLY A 131 23.11 7.92 1.20
N THR A 132 24.33 8.25 0.77
CA THR A 132 25.43 8.67 1.65
C THR A 132 25.78 10.17 1.59
N GLY A 133 25.06 10.97 0.79
CA GLY A 133 25.27 12.42 0.61
C GLY A 133 23.98 13.25 0.74
N TRP A 134 23.82 14.27 -0.12
CA TRP A 134 22.65 15.16 -0.15
C TRP A 134 21.35 14.41 -0.49
N GLU A 135 21.44 13.18 -1.01
CA GLU A 135 20.30 12.30 -1.29
C GLU A 135 19.51 11.98 -0.02
N ARG A 136 20.15 12.04 1.17
CA ARG A 136 19.50 11.86 2.46
C ARG A 136 18.44 12.93 2.77
N ALA A 137 18.52 14.11 2.13
CA ALA A 137 17.59 15.22 2.34
C ALA A 137 16.24 15.01 1.63
N VAL A 138 16.23 14.29 0.51
CA VAL A 138 15.01 13.99 -0.27
C VAL A 138 14.42 12.62 0.09
N GLY A 139 15.24 11.70 0.60
CA GLY A 139 14.85 10.37 1.00
C GLY A 139 14.56 9.49 -0.22
N PRO A 140 15.59 8.86 -0.83
CA PRO A 140 15.37 8.01 -1.99
C PRO A 140 14.38 6.91 -1.62
N THR A 141 13.43 6.67 -2.51
CA THR A 141 12.44 5.61 -2.47
C THR A 141 12.64 4.71 -3.67
N VAL A 142 12.58 3.42 -3.38
CA VAL A 142 12.53 2.38 -4.40
C VAL A 142 11.16 1.76 -4.33
N ARG A 143 10.47 1.67 -5.46
CA ARG A 143 9.20 0.98 -5.60
C ARG A 143 9.40 -0.27 -6.43
N ILE A 144 8.82 -1.38 -5.96
CA ILE A 144 8.76 -2.65 -6.69
C ILE A 144 7.30 -3.08 -6.72
N ASP A 145 6.77 -3.23 -7.93
CA ASP A 145 5.43 -3.74 -8.12
C ASP A 145 5.50 -5.18 -8.63
N PHE A 146 4.73 -6.04 -7.98
CA PHE A 146 4.54 -7.42 -8.33
C PHE A 146 3.17 -7.63 -8.98
N LEU A 147 3.13 -8.50 -9.97
CA LEU A 147 1.92 -9.02 -10.59
C LEU A 147 2.07 -10.54 -10.68
N LEU A 148 1.08 -11.29 -10.20
CA LEU A 148 1.11 -12.76 -10.18
C LEU A 148 2.39 -13.29 -9.49
N GLY A 149 2.72 -12.71 -8.33
CA GLY A 149 3.87 -13.08 -7.50
C GLY A 149 5.26 -12.72 -8.06
N LYS A 150 5.34 -12.05 -9.22
CA LYS A 150 6.59 -11.72 -9.90
C LYS A 150 6.76 -10.23 -10.10
N VAL A 151 7.99 -9.73 -10.06
CA VAL A 151 8.32 -8.33 -10.38
C VAL A 151 7.82 -8.02 -11.78
N TYR A 152 6.90 -7.07 -11.89
CA TYR A 152 6.40 -6.56 -13.17
C TYR A 152 7.03 -5.21 -13.49
N SER A 153 7.22 -4.36 -12.48
CA SER A 153 7.92 -3.09 -12.62
C SER A 153 8.78 -2.81 -11.39
N LYS A 154 9.80 -1.98 -11.60
CA LYS A 154 10.62 -1.41 -10.54
C LYS A 154 10.99 0.01 -10.93
N GLY A 155 11.03 0.89 -9.95
CA GLY A 155 11.42 2.27 -10.14
C GLY A 155 12.13 2.77 -8.90
N ALA A 156 13.05 3.69 -9.08
CA ALA A 156 13.74 4.33 -7.98
C ALA A 156 14.01 5.77 -8.33
N ASN A 157 13.87 6.67 -7.37
CA ASN A 157 14.22 8.08 -7.51
C ASN A 157 15.59 8.38 -6.89
N TRP A 158 16.57 7.51 -7.11
CA TRP A 158 17.98 7.82 -6.82
C TRP A 158 18.33 9.06 -7.65
N PHE A 159 18.54 10.20 -7.00
CA PHE A 159 18.92 11.40 -7.72
C PHE A 159 20.42 11.32 -8.07
N ASN A 160 20.69 11.25 -9.38
CA ASN A 160 21.97 11.36 -10.11
C ASN A 160 23.02 10.27 -9.86
N ASP A 161 23.33 9.51 -10.93
CA ASP A 161 24.72 9.16 -11.26
C ASP A 161 25.28 10.26 -12.18
#